data_AF-A0A147BLH8-F1
#
_entry.id   AF-A0A147BLH8-F1
#
_cell.length_a   1.000
_cell.length_b   1.000
_cell.length_c   1.000
_cell.angle_alpha   90.00
_cell.angle_beta   90.00
_cell.angle_gamma   90.00
#
_symmetry.space_group_name_H-M   'P 1'
#
loop_
_entity.id
_entity.type
_entity.pdbx_description
1 polymer ?
#
loop_
_entity_poly.entity_id
_entity_poly.type
_entity_poly.pdbx_seq_one_letter_code
_entity_poly.pdbx_strand_id
1 'polypeptide(L)'
;YLGGGVSVPEGKFNWAMDKAKSDSRCCILLARCLYKDEDLVNRSVTGQPSRRNLKHGAVKRKPITPAKVDAIKVGLSHYVKRRKTAVPDDERISKARLHLSNFLSEKNRPPKAEKCPQVPLTPPVPLGSPNEN
;
A
#
# COMPACT_ATOMS: atom_id res chain seq x y z
N TYR A 1 22.77 -1.13 11.29
CA TYR A 1 21.76 -0.60 12.23
C TYR A 1 20.98 0.51 11.53
N LEU A 2 19.65 0.54 11.60
CA LEU A 2 18.83 1.52 10.86
C LEU A 2 18.18 2.59 11.78
N GLY A 3 18.53 2.61 13.07
CA GLY A 3 17.97 3.54 14.06
C GLY A 3 16.73 2.99 14.77
N GLY A 4 16.39 3.57 15.93
CA GLY A 4 15.17 3.27 16.69
C GLY A 4 15.06 1.82 17.20
N GLY A 5 16.18 1.13 17.45
CA GLY A 5 16.19 -0.28 17.84
C GLY A 5 15.91 -1.26 16.70
N VAL A 6 15.83 -0.76 15.45
CA VAL A 6 15.53 -1.57 14.27
C VAL A 6 16.83 -1.93 13.54
N SER A 7 17.05 -3.23 13.35
CA SER A 7 18.13 -3.78 12.55
C SER A 7 17.59 -4.66 11.42
N VAL A 8 18.28 -4.63 10.28
CA VAL A 8 18.04 -5.53 9.15
C VAL A 8 19.36 -6.25 8.89
N PRO A 9 19.36 -7.58 8.66
CA PRO A 9 20.55 -8.29 8.26
C PRO A 9 21.16 -7.66 7.00
N GLU A 10 22.48 -7.47 7.00
CA GLU A 10 23.16 -6.75 5.93
C GLU A 10 22.90 -7.34 4.54
N GLY A 11 22.89 -8.68 4.41
CA GLY A 11 22.58 -9.34 3.15
C GLY A 11 21.19 -8.99 2.60
N LYS A 12 20.16 -8.89 3.46
CA LYS A 12 18.81 -8.46 3.06
C LYS A 12 18.76 -6.98 2.71
N PHE A 13 19.55 -6.17 3.42
CA PHE A 13 19.66 -4.74 3.16
C PHE A 13 20.30 -4.49 1.78
N ASN A 14 21.46 -5.07 1.51
CA ASN A 14 22.15 -4.93 0.22
C ASN A 14 21.29 -5.48 -0.93
N TRP A 15 20.67 -6.66 -0.74
CA TRP A 15 19.72 -7.20 -1.70
C TRP A 15 18.59 -6.21 -2.04
N ALA A 16 18.00 -5.56 -1.03
CA ALA A 16 16.93 -4.58 -1.26
C ALA A 16 17.42 -3.36 -2.04
N MET A 17 18.63 -2.87 -1.75
CA MET A 17 19.26 -1.76 -2.46
C MET A 17 19.53 -2.09 -3.93
N ASP A 18 20.07 -3.28 -4.20
CA ASP A 18 20.45 -3.70 -5.56
C ASP A 18 19.23 -4.02 -6.44
N LYS A 19 18.20 -4.66 -5.85
CA LYS A 19 16.94 -4.94 -6.57
C LYS A 19 16.07 -3.71 -6.79
N ALA A 20 16.28 -2.63 -6.04
CA ALA A 20 15.48 -1.43 -6.18
C ALA A 20 15.80 -0.71 -7.49
N LYS A 21 14.76 -0.56 -8.33
CA LYS A 21 14.82 0.22 -9.58
C LYS A 21 14.33 1.66 -9.38
N SER A 22 13.59 1.92 -8.31
CA SER A 22 12.98 3.21 -7.99
C SER A 22 12.84 3.38 -6.49
N ASP A 23 12.64 4.62 -6.04
CA ASP A 23 12.48 4.98 -4.62
C ASP A 23 11.30 4.24 -3.99
N SER A 24 10.16 4.22 -4.70
CA SER A 24 8.99 3.42 -4.33
C SER A 24 9.37 1.96 -4.10
N ARG A 25 10.13 1.37 -5.02
CA ARG A 25 10.51 -0.04 -4.94
C ARG A 25 11.48 -0.30 -3.79
N CYS A 26 12.41 0.62 -3.54
CA CYS A 26 13.33 0.56 -2.40
C CYS A 26 12.56 0.52 -1.08
N CYS A 27 11.63 1.46 -0.87
CA CYS A 27 10.78 1.49 0.33
C CYS A 27 9.99 0.19 0.53
N ILE A 28 9.45 -0.39 -0.55
CA ILE A 28 8.68 -1.64 -0.49
C ILE A 28 9.57 -2.83 -0.12
N LEU A 29 10.76 -2.93 -0.70
CA LEU A 29 11.70 -4.01 -0.41
C LEU A 29 12.23 -3.91 1.03
N LEU A 30 12.56 -2.70 1.49
CA LEU A 30 12.92 -2.45 2.89
C LEU A 30 11.80 -2.82 3.86
N ALA A 31 10.54 -2.48 3.54
CA ALA A 31 9.40 -2.87 4.34
C ALA A 31 9.25 -4.40 4.46
N ARG A 32 9.50 -5.14 3.37
CA ARG A 32 9.51 -6.61 3.34
C ARG A 32 10.72 -7.24 4.04
N CYS A 33 11.81 -6.51 4.20
CA CYS A 33 12.93 -6.95 5.05
C CYS A 33 12.62 -6.78 6.54
N LEU A 34 11.77 -5.80 6.90
CA LEU A 34 11.40 -5.44 8.27
C LEU A 34 10.16 -6.13 8.82
N TYR A 35 9.33 -6.67 7.92
CA TYR A 35 8.08 -7.35 8.23
C TYR A 35 7.94 -8.60 7.37
N LYS A 36 7.30 -9.64 7.91
CA LYS A 36 6.81 -10.76 7.10
C LYS A 36 5.73 -10.24 6.15
N ASP A 37 5.57 -10.88 4.99
CA ASP A 37 4.59 -10.43 4.00
C ASP A 37 3.15 -10.54 4.53
N GLU A 38 2.88 -11.56 5.35
CA GLU A 38 1.63 -11.74 6.11
C GLU A 38 1.38 -10.60 7.12
N ASP A 39 2.43 -10.16 7.81
CA ASP A 39 2.34 -9.05 8.76
C ASP A 39 2.02 -7.73 8.08
N LEU A 40 2.36 -7.57 6.79
CA LEU A 40 2.04 -6.37 6.02
C LEU A 40 0.55 -6.34 5.61
N VAL A 41 -0.07 -7.51 5.48
CA VAL A 41 -1.53 -7.64 5.29
C VAL A 41 -2.21 -7.24 6.61
N ASN A 42 -3.20 -6.36 6.54
CA ASN A 42 -3.88 -5.71 7.68
C ASN A 42 -3.08 -4.66 8.47
N ARG A 43 -1.95 -4.17 7.94
CA ARG A 43 -1.26 -2.98 8.50
C ARG A 43 -1.50 -1.72 7.68
N SER A 44 -1.47 -0.56 8.34
CA SER A 44 -1.46 0.75 7.68
C SER A 44 -0.45 1.68 8.33
N VAL A 45 -0.08 2.78 7.66
CA VAL A 45 0.92 3.72 8.20
C VAL A 45 0.41 4.38 9.50
N THR A 46 -0.90 4.64 9.61
CA THR A 46 -1.50 5.35 10.75
C THR A 46 -2.42 4.49 11.61
N GLY A 47 -2.67 3.24 11.23
CA GLY A 47 -3.69 2.37 11.83
C GLY A 47 -5.13 2.74 11.48
N GLN A 48 -5.37 3.92 10.91
CA GLN A 48 -6.72 4.39 10.60
C GLN A 48 -7.26 3.78 9.29
N PRO A 49 -8.56 3.43 9.24
CA PRO A 49 -9.22 3.07 8.00
C PRO A 49 -9.29 4.29 7.07
N SER A 50 -9.11 4.07 5.77
CA SER A 50 -9.26 5.15 4.79
C SER A 50 -10.70 5.64 4.79
N ARG A 51 -10.90 6.96 4.98
CA ARG A 51 -12.23 7.61 4.97
C ARG A 51 -13.10 7.21 3.78
N ARG A 52 -12.48 7.03 2.61
CA ARG A 52 -13.16 6.61 1.37
C ARG A 52 -13.67 5.17 1.42
N ASN A 53 -13.02 4.29 2.17
CA ASN A 53 -13.33 2.87 2.27
C ASN A 53 -14.17 2.51 3.51
N LEU A 54 -14.45 3.45 4.42
CA LEU A 54 -15.34 3.21 5.55
C LEU A 54 -16.72 2.71 5.08
N LYS A 55 -17.26 3.30 4.01
CA LYS A 55 -18.50 2.89 3.35
C LYS A 55 -18.47 1.49 2.72
N HIS A 56 -17.30 0.87 2.63
CA HIS A 56 -17.10 -0.50 2.18
C HIS A 56 -16.67 -1.45 3.31
N GLY A 57 -16.90 -1.07 4.57
CA GLY A 57 -16.59 -1.92 5.74
C GLY A 57 -15.11 -1.92 6.14
N ALA A 58 -14.35 -0.86 5.83
CA ALA A 58 -12.94 -0.80 6.20
C ALA A 58 -12.71 -0.86 7.72
N VAL A 59 -11.98 -1.88 8.18
CA VAL A 59 -11.66 -2.12 9.59
C VAL A 59 -10.39 -1.38 10.01
N LYS A 60 -10.27 -1.03 11.31
CA LYS A 60 -9.04 -0.51 11.91
C LYS A 60 -7.87 -1.49 11.68
N ARG A 61 -6.69 -0.97 11.35
CA ARG A 61 -5.50 -1.76 11.00
C ARG A 61 -4.40 -1.54 12.02
N LYS A 62 -3.47 -2.49 12.12
CA LYS A 62 -2.29 -2.30 13.00
C LYS A 62 -1.38 -1.22 12.40
N PRO A 63 -1.01 -0.17 13.14
CA PRO A 63 -0.11 0.85 12.62
C PRO A 63 1.30 0.28 12.41
N ILE A 64 2.02 0.81 11.42
CA ILE A 64 3.49 0.69 11.38
C ILE A 64 4.07 1.58 12.49
N THR A 65 5.02 1.05 13.24
CA THR A 65 5.66 1.82 14.31
C THR A 65 6.51 2.95 13.71
N PRO A 66 6.51 4.16 14.30
CA PRO A 66 7.33 5.27 13.81
C PRO A 66 8.80 4.90 13.62
N ALA A 67 9.38 4.14 14.56
CA ALA A 67 10.74 3.63 14.48
C ALA A 67 11.05 2.84 13.19
N LYS A 68 10.09 2.04 12.71
CA LYS A 68 10.26 1.29 11.46
C LYS A 68 10.09 2.17 10.23
N VAL A 69 9.26 3.21 10.28
CA VAL A 69 9.19 4.22 9.20
C VAL A 69 10.52 4.96 9.10
N ASP A 70 11.10 5.36 10.22
CA ASP A 70 12.37 6.06 10.23
C ASP A 70 13.52 5.16 9.78
N ALA A 71 13.52 3.87 10.15
CA ALA A 71 14.46 2.88 9.61
C ALA A 71 14.39 2.78 8.07
N ILE A 72 13.20 2.88 7.48
CA ILE A 72 13.02 2.86 6.03
C ILE A 72 13.53 4.17 5.41
N LYS A 73 13.33 5.33 6.06
CA LYS A 73 13.90 6.60 5.58
C LYS A 73 15.43 6.57 5.60
N VAL A 74 16.03 6.01 6.66
CA VAL A 74 17.49 5.83 6.74
C VAL A 74 17.96 4.91 5.62
N GLY A 75 17.28 3.78 5.40
CA GLY A 75 17.59 2.89 4.27
C GLY A 75 17.47 3.56 2.91
N LEU A 76 16.42 4.37 2.70
CA LEU A 76 16.27 5.15 1.48
C LEU A 76 17.36 6.22 1.34
N SER A 77 17.79 6.86 2.43
CA SER A 77 18.92 7.80 2.43
C SER A 77 20.20 7.13 1.90
N HIS A 78 20.49 5.90 2.31
CA HIS A 78 21.61 5.13 1.76
C HIS A 78 21.43 4.82 0.27
N TYR A 79 20.21 4.52 -0.17
CA TYR A 79 19.91 4.27 -1.58
C TYR A 79 20.11 5.52 -2.46
N VAL A 80 19.60 6.68 -2.03
CA VAL A 80 19.71 7.93 -2.80
C VAL A 80 21.14 8.46 -2.82
N LYS A 81 21.90 8.32 -1.73
CA LYS A 81 23.34 8.65 -1.71
C LYS A 81 24.16 7.85 -2.74
N ARG A 82 23.77 6.60 -3.02
CA ARG A 82 24.40 5.77 -4.06
C ARG A 82 23.99 6.16 -5.48
N ARG A 83 22.90 6.92 -5.66
CA ARG A 83 22.35 7.29 -6.97
C ARG A 83 22.05 8.79 -7.03
N LYS A 84 23.01 9.54 -7.58
CA LYS A 84 22.83 10.96 -7.87
C LYS A 84 21.72 11.15 -8.90
N THR A 85 20.73 11.95 -8.54
CA THR A 85 19.61 12.33 -9.41
C THR A 85 19.49 13.86 -9.43
N ALA A 86 18.75 14.40 -10.40
CA ALA A 86 18.44 15.83 -10.45
C ALA A 86 17.54 16.30 -9.29
N VAL A 87 16.74 15.40 -8.71
CA VAL A 87 15.86 15.70 -7.57
C VAL A 87 16.68 15.63 -6.28
N PRO A 88 16.53 16.61 -5.36
CA PRO A 88 17.24 16.62 -4.08
C PRO A 88 16.87 15.41 -3.21
N ASP A 89 17.87 14.91 -2.48
CA ASP A 89 17.75 13.71 -1.65
C ASP A 89 16.64 13.86 -0.58
N ASP A 90 16.52 15.04 0.04
CA ASP A 90 15.50 15.32 1.06
C ASP A 90 14.08 15.19 0.51
N GLU A 91 13.82 15.63 -0.72
CA GLU A 91 12.51 15.51 -1.34
C GLU A 91 12.16 14.03 -1.58
N ARG A 92 13.14 13.24 -2.03
CA ARG A 92 12.96 11.79 -2.23
C ARG A 92 12.71 11.07 -0.90
N ILE A 93 13.45 11.42 0.14
CA ILE A 93 13.29 10.86 1.49
C ILE A 93 11.93 11.25 2.09
N SER A 94 11.45 12.47 1.86
CA SER A 94 10.14 12.93 2.31
C SER A 94 8.99 12.07 1.76
N LYS A 95 9.14 11.60 0.50
CA LYS A 95 8.16 10.74 -0.19
C LYS A 95 8.14 9.29 0.30
N ALA A 96 9.07 8.88 1.18
CA ALA A 96 9.09 7.51 1.72
C ALA A 96 7.76 7.11 2.37
N ARG A 97 7.15 8.00 3.15
CA ARG A 97 5.85 7.75 3.82
C ARG A 97 4.72 7.59 2.80
N LEU A 98 4.75 8.37 1.72
CA LEU A 98 3.78 8.27 0.63
C LEU A 98 3.90 6.91 -0.08
N HIS A 99 5.12 6.49 -0.42
CA HIS A 99 5.37 5.19 -1.06
C HIS A 99 4.88 4.02 -0.20
N LEU A 100 5.14 4.08 1.12
CA LEU A 100 4.63 3.11 2.08
C LEU A 100 3.10 3.10 2.16
N SER A 101 2.48 4.28 2.22
CA SER A 101 1.02 4.42 2.29
C SER A 101 0.33 3.84 1.06
N ASN A 102 0.86 4.13 -0.14
CA ASN A 102 0.34 3.60 -1.39
C ASN A 102 0.50 2.07 -1.47
N PHE A 103 1.67 1.56 -1.10
CA PHE A 103 1.94 0.11 -1.08
C PHE A 103 0.99 -0.64 -0.15
N LEU A 104 0.83 -0.17 1.09
CA LEU A 104 -0.08 -0.80 2.06
C LEU A 104 -1.54 -0.66 1.63
N SER A 105 -1.90 0.44 0.98
CA SER A 105 -3.26 0.62 0.46
C SER A 105 -3.58 -0.41 -0.64
N GLU A 106 -2.65 -0.63 -1.58
CA GLU A 106 -2.83 -1.61 -2.66
C GLU A 106 -2.84 -3.05 -2.12
N LYS A 107 -1.91 -3.38 -1.20
CA LYS A 107 -1.85 -4.69 -0.54
C LYS A 107 -3.14 -5.07 0.19
N ASN A 108 -3.84 -4.08 0.70
CA ASN A 108 -5.06 -4.25 1.47
C ASN A 108 -6.31 -3.78 0.71
N ARG A 109 -6.21 -3.64 -0.61
CA ARG A 109 -7.37 -3.44 -1.46
C ARG A 109 -8.17 -4.73 -1.44
N PRO A 110 -9.47 -4.72 -1.15
CA PRO A 110 -10.28 -5.91 -1.32
C PRO A 110 -10.12 -6.38 -2.78
N PRO A 111 -10.12 -7.69 -3.06
CA PRO A 111 -10.24 -8.15 -4.43
C PRO A 111 -11.42 -7.40 -5.05
N LYS A 112 -11.24 -6.85 -6.27
CA LYS A 112 -12.37 -6.24 -6.98
C LYS A 112 -13.49 -7.26 -6.88
N ALA A 113 -14.61 -6.89 -6.25
CA ALA A 113 -15.81 -7.68 -6.37
C ALA A 113 -15.96 -7.91 -7.87
N GLU A 114 -15.91 -9.18 -8.30
CA GLU A 114 -16.47 -9.54 -9.59
C GLU A 114 -17.82 -8.85 -9.60
N LYS A 115 -18.02 -7.96 -10.57
CA LYS A 115 -19.33 -7.33 -10.73
C LYS A 115 -20.28 -8.52 -10.81
N CYS A 116 -21.19 -8.68 -9.84
CA CYS A 116 -22.34 -9.55 -10.05
C CYS A 116 -22.88 -9.15 -11.42
N PRO A 117 -23.01 -10.07 -12.40
CA PRO A 117 -23.55 -9.72 -13.69
C PRO A 117 -24.88 -9.03 -13.41
N GLN A 118 -24.98 -7.76 -13.80
CA GLN A 118 -26.24 -7.04 -13.72
C GLN A 118 -27.18 -7.80 -14.64
N VAL A 119 -28.04 -8.62 -14.05
CA VAL A 119 -29.21 -9.16 -14.76
C VAL A 119 -29.94 -7.93 -15.28
N PRO A 120 -30.12 -7.78 -16.61
CA PRO A 120 -30.86 -6.65 -17.13
C PRO A 120 -32.26 -6.70 -16.53
N LEU A 121 -32.65 -5.66 -15.79
CA LEU A 121 -34.06 -5.48 -15.42
C LEU A 121 -34.82 -5.25 -16.73
N THR A 122 -35.40 -6.30 -17.29
CA THR A 122 -36.44 -6.15 -18.30
C THR A 122 -37.65 -5.48 -17.62
N PRO A 123 -38.17 -4.36 -18.13
CA PRO A 123 -39.38 -3.77 -17.58
C PRO A 123 -40.54 -4.77 -17.72
N PRO A 124 -41.49 -4.80 -16.75
CA PRO A 124 -42.65 -5.66 -16.85
C PRO A 124 -43.49 -5.29 -18.08
N VAL A 125 -43.80 -6.30 -18.89
CA VAL A 125 -44.72 -6.18 -20.04
C VAL A 125 -46.10 -5.79 -19.49
N PRO A 126 -46.72 -4.70 -19.96
CA PRO A 126 -48.08 -4.37 -19.57
C PRO A 126 -49.03 -5.45 -20.12
N LEU A 127 -49.80 -6.09 -19.22
CA LEU A 127 -50.88 -6.99 -19.58
C LEU A 127 -51.91 -6.23 -20.44
N GLY A 128 -52.11 -6.71 -21.66
CA GLY A 128 -53.13 -6.20 -22.56
C GLY A 128 -54.53 -6.34 -21.95
N SER A 129 -55.30 -5.27 -21.99
CA SER A 129 -56.72 -5.29 -21.67
C SER A 129 -57.46 -6.20 -22.65
N PRO A 130 -58.39 -7.05 -22.17
CA PRO A 130 -59.22 -7.85 -23.06
C PRO A 130 -60.22 -6.96 -23.80
N ASN A 131 -60.27 -7.14 -25.12
CA ASN A 131 -61.36 -6.68 -25.97
C ASN A 131 -62.67 -7.29 -25.47
N GLU A 132 -63.62 -6.46 -25.07
CA GLU A 132 -65.03 -6.83 -25.03
C GLU A 132 -65.72 -6.21 -26.25
N ASN A 133 -66.60 -7.03 -26.81
CA ASN A 133 -67.33 -6.90 -28.07
C ASN A 133 -68.41 -5.81 -28.02
#